data_AF-A0A355M7L6-F1
#
_entry.id   AF-A0A355M7L6-F1
#
_cell.length_a   1.000
_cell.length_b   1.000
_cell.length_c   1.000
_cell.angle_alpha   90.00
_cell.angle_beta   90.00
_cell.angle_gamma   90.00
#
_symmetry.space_group_name_H-M   'P 1'
#
loop_
_entity.id
_entity.type
_entity.pdbx_description
1 polymer ?
#
loop_
_entity_poly.entity_id
_entity_poly.type
_entity_poly.pdbx_seq_one_letter_code
_entity_poly.pdbx_strand_id
1 'polypeptide(L)'
;MKKYDFKRIDWKVDKVLVCPKCSELLYRIDIEHFKHCPYCNKNIVLNVEIEDYLLKPTVDKWITIQHFASGSFLSSGLIGLESEAGQSFL
;
A
#
# COMPACT_ATOMS: atom_id res chain seq x y z
N MET A 1 -2.85 -21.63 -5.34
CA MET A 1 -1.42 -22.00 -5.27
C MET A 1 -0.61 -20.73 -5.45
N LYS A 2 0.25 -20.40 -4.48
CA LYS A 2 1.19 -19.28 -4.61
C LYS A 2 2.26 -19.64 -5.63
N LYS A 3 2.38 -18.84 -6.69
CA LYS A 3 3.35 -19.09 -7.78
C LYS A 3 4.57 -18.19 -7.71
N TYR A 4 4.46 -17.10 -6.96
CA TYR A 4 5.49 -16.08 -6.83
C TYR A 4 5.78 -15.81 -5.36
N ASP A 5 7.07 -15.70 -5.04
CA ASP A 5 7.55 -15.32 -3.72
C ASP A 5 7.83 -13.83 -3.66
N PHE A 6 7.47 -13.20 -2.55
CA PHE A 6 7.67 -11.79 -2.30
C PHE A 6 8.56 -11.60 -1.07
N LYS A 7 9.64 -10.84 -1.22
CA LYS A 7 10.52 -10.45 -0.10
C LYS A 7 10.29 -8.99 0.26
N ARG A 8 10.33 -8.67 1.55
CA ARG A 8 10.48 -7.27 1.99
C ARG A 8 11.96 -6.91 1.99
N ILE A 9 12.27 -5.70 1.55
CA ILE A 9 13.59 -5.10 1.72
C ILE A 9 13.45 -4.12 2.87
N ASP A 10 14.26 -4.24 3.92
CA ASP A 10 14.09 -3.45 5.17
C ASP A 10 14.07 -1.93 4.97
N TRP A 11 14.67 -1.47 3.87
CA TRP A 11 14.84 -0.06 3.51
C TRP A 11 13.73 0.47 2.58
N LYS A 12 12.82 -0.40 2.11
CA LYS A 12 11.67 -0.02 1.26
C LYS A 12 10.38 -0.60 1.81
N VAL A 13 9.33 0.22 1.82
CA VAL A 13 7.97 -0.22 2.19
C VAL A 13 7.42 -1.20 1.15
N ASP A 14 7.94 -1.13 -0.08
CA ASP A 14 7.58 -2.03 -1.18
C ASP A 14 8.19 -3.42 -1.02
N LYS A 15 7.38 -4.44 -1.28
CA LYS A 15 7.85 -5.81 -1.48
C LYS A 15 8.58 -5.88 -2.82
N VAL A 16 9.44 -6.89 -3.01
CA VAL A 16 10.04 -7.25 -4.30
C VAL A 16 9.68 -8.68 -4.63
N LEU A 17 9.44 -8.94 -5.92
CA LEU A 17 9.09 -10.27 -6.40
C LEU A 17 10.37 -11.05 -6.70
N VAL A 18 10.43 -12.30 -6.30
CA VAL A 18 11.54 -13.20 -6.64
C VAL A 18 11.19 -13.96 -7.90
N CYS A 19 12.05 -13.91 -8.91
CA CYS A 19 11.83 -14.66 -10.14
C CYS A 19 11.86 -16.18 -9.84
N PRO A 20 10.85 -16.96 -10.25
CA PRO A 20 10.80 -18.39 -9.95
C PRO A 20 11.80 -19.24 -10.74
N LYS A 21 12.54 -18.66 -11.69
CA LYS A 21 13.53 -19.37 -12.52
C LYS A 21 14.97 -19.03 -12.13
N CYS A 22 15.31 -17.75 -12.03
CA CYS A 22 16.67 -17.30 -11.75
C CYS A 22 16.86 -16.76 -10.33
N SER A 23 15.81 -16.72 -9.51
CA SER A 23 15.84 -16.22 -8.14
C SER A 23 16.22 -14.75 -7.97
N GLU A 24 16.28 -13.99 -9.07
CA GLU A 24 16.58 -12.57 -9.01
C GLU A 24 15.41 -11.73 -8.53
N LEU A 25 15.74 -10.61 -7.91
CA LEU A 25 14.78 -9.65 -7.37
C LEU A 25 14.25 -8.77 -8.52
N LEU A 26 12.94 -8.77 -8.68
CA LEU A 26 12.21 -7.96 -9.63
C LEU A 26 11.43 -6.89 -8.87
N TYR A 27 11.72 -5.63 -9.19
CA TYR A 27 11.01 -4.49 -8.65
C TYR A 27 9.67 -4.33 -9.34
N ARG A 28 8.76 -3.59 -8.70
CA ARG A 28 7.44 -3.29 -9.29
C ARG A 28 7.57 -2.72 -10.71
N ILE A 29 8.50 -1.77 -10.90
CA ILE A 29 8.74 -1.14 -12.20
C ILE A 29 9.15 -2.15 -13.29
N ASP A 30 9.90 -3.20 -12.93
CA ASP A 30 10.31 -4.23 -13.89
C ASP A 30 9.10 -5.02 -14.38
N ILE A 31 8.14 -5.31 -13.50
CA ILE A 31 6.93 -6.08 -13.83
C ILE A 31 5.92 -5.23 -14.60
N GLU A 32 5.82 -3.94 -14.29
CA GLU A 32 4.94 -2.99 -15.00
C GLU A 32 5.37 -2.81 -16.46
N HIS A 33 6.69 -2.76 -16.72
CA HIS A 33 7.23 -2.50 -18.05
C HIS A 33 7.51 -3.77 -18.85
N PHE A 34 7.89 -4.87 -18.18
CA PHE A 34 8.30 -6.10 -18.84
C PHE A 34 7.39 -7.28 -18.51
N LYS A 35 6.85 -7.91 -19.56
CA LYS A 35 6.12 -9.20 -19.46
C LYS A 35 7.05 -10.40 -19.23
N HIS A 36 8.36 -10.16 -19.18
CA HIS A 36 9.39 -11.19 -19.02
C HIS A 36 10.41 -10.72 -17.99
N CYS A 37 10.99 -11.67 -17.25
CA CYS A 37 12.11 -11.40 -16.37
C CYS A 37 13.29 -10.88 -17.20
N PRO A 38 13.84 -9.69 -16.92
CA PRO A 38 14.93 -9.09 -17.69
C PRO A 38 16.24 -9.91 -17.63
N TYR A 39 16.40 -10.76 -16.62
CA TYR A 39 17.62 -11.55 -16.41
C TYR A 39 17.61 -12.91 -17.10
N CYS A 40 16.48 -13.64 -17.06
CA CYS A 40 16.41 -15.02 -17.55
C CYS A 40 15.37 -15.24 -18.67
N ASN A 41 14.74 -14.15 -19.10
CA ASN A 41 13.68 -14.09 -20.11
C ASN A 41 12.47 -15.00 -19.80
N LYS A 42 12.29 -15.40 -18.53
CA LYS A 42 11.13 -16.19 -18.11
C LYS A 42 9.89 -15.31 -18.21
N ASN A 43 8.87 -15.80 -18.92
CA ASN A 43 7.57 -15.12 -18.98
C ASN A 43 6.98 -14.98 -17.58
N ILE A 44 6.60 -13.74 -17.25
CA ILE A 44 5.91 -13.39 -16.02
C ILE A 44 4.43 -13.34 -16.37
N VAL A 45 3.70 -14.35 -15.91
CA VAL A 45 2.25 -14.43 -16.15
C VAL A 45 1.58 -13.56 -15.12
N LEU A 46 0.85 -12.53 -15.57
CA LEU A 46 -0.03 -11.75 -14.72
C LEU A 46 -1.08 -12.69 -14.12
N ASN A 47 -1.01 -12.84 -12.81
CA ASN A 47 -2.00 -13.53 -12.00
C ASN A 47 -2.52 -12.56 -10.94
N VAL A 48 -3.58 -12.97 -10.23
CA VAL A 48 -4.18 -12.16 -9.16
C VAL A 48 -3.13 -11.67 -8.14
N GLU A 49 -2.13 -12.50 -7.83
CA GLU A 49 -1.08 -12.13 -6.86
C GLU A 49 -0.18 -10.99 -7.35
N ILE A 50 0.20 -11.03 -8.64
CA ILE A 50 0.99 -9.96 -9.26
C ILE A 50 0.12 -8.71 -9.43
N GLU A 51 -1.12 -8.85 -9.89
CA GLU A 51 -2.05 -7.73 -10.05
C GLU A 51 -2.27 -7.00 -8.71
N ASP A 52 -2.56 -7.74 -7.63
CA ASP A 52 -2.69 -7.17 -6.29
C ASP A 52 -1.41 -6.45 -5.85
N TYR A 53 -0.24 -7.04 -6.12
CA TYR A 53 1.04 -6.42 -5.79
C TYR A 53 1.29 -5.11 -6.56
N LEU A 54 0.92 -5.05 -7.84
CA LEU A 54 1.02 -3.84 -8.65
C LEU A 54 0.03 -2.75 -8.19
N LEU A 55 -1.20 -3.14 -7.88
CA LEU A 55 -2.29 -2.22 -7.55
C LEU A 55 -2.26 -1.72 -6.10
N LYS A 56 -1.69 -2.51 -5.17
CA LYS A 56 -1.63 -2.18 -3.74
C LYS A 56 -1.23 -0.74 -3.40
N PRO A 57 -0.10 -0.18 -3.89
CA PRO A 57 0.27 1.21 -3.58
C PRO A 57 -0.79 2.23 -4.02
N THR A 58 -1.42 2.01 -5.17
CA THR A 58 -2.45 2.91 -5.73
C THR A 58 -3.72 2.82 -4.90
N VAL A 59 -4.14 1.60 -4.55
CA VAL A 59 -5.30 1.35 -3.70
C VAL A 59 -5.08 1.92 -2.31
N ASP A 60 -3.92 1.67 -1.69
CA ASP A 60 -3.57 2.20 -0.36
C ASP A 60 -3.58 3.75 -0.37
N LYS A 61 -3.08 4.38 -1.45
CA LYS A 61 -3.14 5.84 -1.63
C LYS A 61 -4.58 6.35 -1.78
N TRP A 62 -5.41 5.69 -2.57
CA TRP A 62 -6.82 6.06 -2.75
C TRP A 62 -7.60 5.95 -1.44
N ILE A 63 -7.43 4.85 -0.70
CA ILE A 63 -8.05 4.67 0.62
C ILE A 63 -7.64 5.81 1.55
N THR A 64 -6.34 6.13 1.59
CA THR A 64 -5.83 7.24 2.41
C THR A 64 -6.49 8.57 2.03
N ILE A 65 -6.53 8.92 0.74
CA ILE A 65 -7.18 10.14 0.25
C ILE A 65 -8.66 10.16 0.60
N GLN A 66 -9.37 9.03 0.47
CA GLN A 66 -10.78 8.92 0.84
C GLN A 66 -10.98 9.18 2.34
N HIS A 67 -10.18 8.58 3.23
CA HIS A 67 -10.27 8.84 4.66
C HIS A 67 -10.04 10.32 5.02
N PHE A 68 -9.10 10.99 4.34
CA PHE A 68 -8.89 12.44 4.51
C PHE A 68 -10.05 13.27 3.93
N ALA A 69 -10.60 12.88 2.78
CA ALA A 69 -11.71 13.58 2.13
C ALA A 69 -13.06 13.37 2.84
N SER A 70 -13.27 12.21 3.46
CA SER A 70 -14.45 11.90 4.30
C SER A 70 -14.32 12.41 5.74
N GLY A 71 -13.18 13.03 6.09
CA GLY A 71 -12.93 13.65 7.39
C GLY A 71 -13.68 14.98 7.63
N SER A 72 -14.69 15.29 6.82
CA SER A 72 -15.54 16.48 6.98
C SER A 72 -17.03 16.18 7.22
N PHE A 73 -17.38 14.98 7.71
CA PHE A 73 -18.71 14.64 8.24
C PHE A 73 -18.59 13.45 9.23
N LEU A 74 -18.85 13.46 10.55
CA LEU A 74 -19.27 14.41 11.59
C LEU A 74 -18.79 13.88 12.98
N SER A 75 -18.37 14.81 13.84
CA SER A 75 -18.45 14.89 15.33
C SER A 75 -18.63 13.64 16.23
N SER A 76 -17.73 13.50 17.22
CA SER A 76 -17.99 13.52 18.69
C SER A 76 -17.19 12.46 19.48
N GLY A 77 -16.36 12.93 20.42
CA GLY A 77 -16.00 12.16 21.62
C GLY A 77 -14.51 12.11 21.97
N LEU A 78 -13.94 13.22 22.48
CA LEU A 78 -12.97 13.28 23.59
C LEU A 78 -12.49 14.73 23.75
N ILE A 79 -13.24 15.54 24.49
CA ILE A 79 -12.70 16.67 25.26
C ILE A 79 -13.33 16.54 26.65
N GLY A 80 -12.65 15.79 27.51
CA GLY A 80 -12.85 15.86 28.95
C GLY A 80 -11.65 16.59 29.55
N LEU A 81 -11.92 17.41 30.57
CA LEU A 81 -11.06 18.42 31.23
C LEU A 81 -11.10 19.75 30.44
N GLU A 82 -11.62 20.87 30.96
CA GLU A 82 -11.46 21.42 32.31
C GLU A 82 -12.73 22.14 32.80
N SER A 83 -12.94 22.05 34.12
CA SER A 83 -13.97 22.75 34.88
C SER A 83 -13.59 24.20 35.19
N GLU A 84 -14.63 25.00 35.50
CA GLU A 84 -14.63 26.28 36.24
C GLU A 84 -14.21 27.57 35.51
N ALA A 85 -15.20 28.42 35.18
CA ALA A 85 -15.56 29.60 36.01
C ALA A 85 -16.40 30.65 35.23
N GLY A 86 -17.58 30.98 35.78
CA GLY A 86 -18.11 32.35 35.81
C GLY A 86 -18.84 32.92 34.59
N GLN A 87 -20.15 32.67 34.49
CA GLN A 87 -21.11 33.60 33.88
C GLN A 87 -21.72 34.46 34.99
N SER A 88 -21.75 35.78 34.80
CA SER A 88 -22.98 36.59 34.92
C SER A 88 -22.69 38.04 34.58
N PHE A 89 -23.19 38.47 33.42
CA PHE A 89 -23.63 39.84 33.18
C PHE A 89 -25.06 39.94 33.71
N LEU A 90 -25.26 40.80 34.71
CA LEU A 90 -26.40 41.69 34.89
C LEU A 90 -25.99 42.82 35.83
#